data_AF-A0A9D9N6Z6-F1
#
_entry.id   AF-A0A9D9N6Z6-F1
#
_cell.length_a   1.000
_cell.length_b   1.000
_cell.length_c   1.000
_cell.angle_alpha   90.00
_cell.angle_beta   90.00
_cell.angle_gamma   90.00
#
_symmetry.space_group_name_H-M   'P 1'
#
loop_
_entity.id
_entity.type
_entity.pdbx_description
1 polymer ?
#
loop_
_entity_poly.entity_id
_entity_poly.type
_entity_poly.pdbx_seq_one_letter_code
_entity_poly.pdbx_strand_id
1 'polypeptide(L)'
;DLLKVCKTKKTELLFLALFLRIMKNGGRAVVIVPDGVLFGSSKAHKQIRKEIIDNHKLDAVISMPSGVFKPYAGVSTAILIFTKTGAGGTDKVWFYDMKADGYSLDDKRQPVKENDIEDIVKRFHNLEEEKDRKRTEQSFFVDVEEIRENDFDLSINKYKEIEYEEVHYDPPAVILDRIEKMEEEVQKELEELRKMLGDE
;
A
#
# COMPACT_ATOMS: atom_id res chain seq x y z
N ASP A 1 17.01 -24.63 10.79
CA ASP A 1 17.71 -23.35 11.02
C ASP A 1 16.99 -22.28 10.21
N LEU A 2 16.52 -21.21 10.85
CA LEU A 2 15.74 -20.13 10.20
C LEU A 2 16.60 -19.34 9.21
N LEU A 3 17.91 -19.27 9.47
CA LEU A 3 18.87 -18.56 8.62
C LEU A 3 19.10 -19.24 7.27
N LYS A 4 18.62 -20.48 7.09
CA LYS A 4 18.63 -21.17 5.79
C LYS A 4 17.68 -20.53 4.78
N VAL A 5 16.55 -19.98 5.24
CA VAL A 5 15.56 -19.31 4.36
C VAL A 5 16.00 -17.88 4.08
N CYS A 6 16.29 -17.10 5.12
CA CYS A 6 16.79 -15.74 4.99
C CYS A 6 17.84 -15.43 6.06
N LYS A 7 19.04 -15.03 5.64
CA LYS A 7 20.12 -14.66 6.57
C LYS A 7 19.95 -13.21 7.04
N THR A 8 19.33 -13.01 8.19
CA THR A 8 19.02 -11.67 8.72
C THR A 8 18.89 -11.63 10.24
N LYS A 9 19.00 -10.43 10.81
CA LYS A 9 18.67 -10.14 12.22
C LYS A 9 17.32 -9.43 12.38
N LYS A 10 16.68 -9.07 11.26
CA LYS A 10 15.36 -8.44 11.22
C LYS A 10 14.29 -9.42 11.67
N THR A 11 13.62 -9.12 12.78
CA THR A 11 12.68 -10.01 13.43
C THR A 11 11.46 -10.28 12.55
N GLU A 12 10.99 -9.28 11.80
CA GLU A 12 9.84 -9.40 10.90
C GLU A 12 10.03 -10.50 9.84
N LEU A 13 11.24 -10.62 9.28
CA LEU A 13 11.57 -11.67 8.30
C LEU A 13 11.77 -13.03 8.97
N LEU A 14 12.35 -13.04 10.19
CA LEU A 14 12.56 -14.26 10.96
C LEU A 14 11.24 -14.90 11.39
N PHE A 15 10.21 -14.11 11.69
CA PHE A 15 8.87 -14.63 11.97
C PHE A 15 8.23 -15.31 10.75
N LEU A 16 8.35 -14.73 9.56
CA LEU A 16 7.89 -15.38 8.33
C LEU A 16 8.60 -16.72 8.08
N ALA A 17 9.93 -16.74 8.21
CA ALA A 17 10.71 -17.97 8.10
C ALA A 17 10.31 -19.00 9.18
N LEU A 18 9.97 -18.54 10.39
CA LEU A 18 9.49 -19.39 11.47
C LEU A 18 8.12 -19.99 11.14
N PHE A 19 7.17 -19.19 10.66
CA PHE A 19 5.84 -19.67 10.25
C PHE A 19 5.97 -20.78 9.20
N LEU A 20 6.73 -20.53 8.13
CA LEU A 20 7.00 -21.54 7.11
C LEU A 20 7.63 -22.82 7.68
N ARG A 21 8.48 -22.70 8.70
CA ARG A 21 9.08 -23.88 9.34
C ARG A 21 8.07 -24.68 10.16
N ILE A 22 7.25 -24.03 10.99
CA ILE A 22 6.37 -24.71 11.96
C ILE A 22 5.04 -25.15 11.36
N MET A 23 4.60 -24.52 10.27
CA MET A 23 3.37 -24.89 9.57
C MET A 23 3.51 -26.31 9.01
N LYS A 24 2.40 -27.07 9.08
CA LYS A 24 2.25 -28.32 8.34
C LYS A 24 2.03 -28.02 6.85
N ASN A 25 2.37 -28.95 5.97
CA ASN A 25 2.01 -28.83 4.56
C ASN A 25 0.47 -28.78 4.42
N GLY A 26 -0.02 -27.90 3.56
CA GLY A 26 -1.43 -27.53 3.44
C GLY A 26 -1.91 -26.50 4.47
N GLY A 27 -1.10 -26.14 5.47
CA GLY A 27 -1.44 -25.11 6.45
C GLY A 27 -1.46 -23.72 5.82
N ARG A 28 -2.43 -22.90 6.21
CA ARG A 28 -2.58 -21.50 5.77
C ARG A 28 -2.20 -20.54 6.90
N ALA A 29 -1.55 -19.44 6.54
CA ALA A 29 -1.22 -18.34 7.44
C ALA A 29 -1.77 -17.02 6.88
N VAL A 30 -2.18 -16.15 7.80
CA VAL A 30 -2.59 -14.77 7.55
C VAL A 30 -1.73 -13.92 8.48
N VAL A 31 -0.81 -13.14 7.91
CA VAL A 31 0.24 -12.46 8.68
C VAL A 31 0.27 -10.99 8.35
N ILE A 32 0.24 -10.16 9.39
CA ILE A 32 0.45 -8.71 9.25
C ILE A 32 1.94 -8.42 9.27
N VAL A 33 2.42 -7.71 8.24
CA VAL A 33 3.82 -7.31 8.09
C VAL A 33 3.92 -5.81 7.81
N PRO A 34 5.02 -5.16 8.20
CA PRO A 34 5.32 -3.82 7.70
C PRO A 34 5.54 -3.84 6.18
N ASP A 35 5.18 -2.76 5.51
CA ASP A 35 5.33 -2.60 4.06
C ASP A 35 6.75 -2.86 3.55
N GLY A 36 7.76 -2.56 4.35
CA GLY A 36 9.17 -2.86 4.02
C GLY A 36 9.45 -4.33 3.73
N VAL A 37 8.60 -5.26 4.19
CA VAL A 37 8.68 -6.69 3.82
C VAL A 37 8.31 -6.90 2.36
N LEU A 38 7.37 -6.14 1.81
CA LEU A 38 6.83 -6.28 0.45
C LEU A 38 7.82 -5.84 -0.63
N PHE A 39 8.57 -4.76 -0.40
CA PHE A 39 9.46 -4.17 -1.42
C PHE A 39 10.91 -4.00 -0.96
N GLY A 40 11.24 -4.40 0.27
CA GLY A 40 12.60 -4.26 0.80
C GLY A 40 13.65 -4.85 -0.15
N SER A 41 14.70 -4.07 -0.43
CA SER A 41 15.70 -4.40 -1.46
C SER A 41 16.82 -5.31 -0.97
N SER A 42 16.97 -5.48 0.35
CA SER A 42 18.04 -6.32 0.88
C SER A 42 17.84 -7.78 0.49
N LYS A 43 18.96 -8.52 0.35
CA LYS A 43 18.95 -9.94 -0.04
C LYS A 43 17.98 -10.79 0.80
N ALA A 44 17.88 -10.53 2.10
CA ALA A 44 16.99 -11.27 2.98
C ALA A 44 15.50 -11.03 2.69
N HIS A 45 15.10 -9.81 2.33
CA HIS A 45 13.72 -9.50 1.95
C HIS A 45 13.37 -10.17 0.62
N LYS A 46 14.23 -10.04 -0.39
CA LYS A 46 14.06 -10.73 -1.67
C LYS A 46 13.98 -12.25 -1.49
N GLN A 47 14.83 -12.82 -0.64
CA GLN A 47 14.84 -14.27 -0.36
C GLN A 47 13.53 -14.77 0.26
N ILE A 48 13.00 -14.09 1.29
CA ILE A 48 11.76 -14.56 1.92
C ILE A 48 10.55 -14.43 0.98
N ARG A 49 10.48 -13.36 0.17
CA ARG A 49 9.42 -13.20 -0.84
C ARG A 49 9.51 -14.28 -1.91
N LYS A 50 10.72 -14.51 -2.42
CA LYS A 50 11.00 -15.60 -3.37
C LYS A 50 10.62 -16.97 -2.80
N GLU A 51 10.98 -17.26 -1.55
CA GLU A 51 10.61 -18.52 -0.88
C GLU A 51 9.08 -18.71 -0.84
N ILE A 52 8.35 -17.67 -0.44
CA ILE A 52 6.88 -17.71 -0.37
C ILE A 52 6.26 -17.90 -1.76
N ILE A 53 6.79 -17.23 -2.78
CA ILE A 53 6.23 -17.25 -4.14
C ILE A 53 6.57 -18.56 -4.88
N ASP A 54 7.83 -18.97 -4.87
CA ASP A 54 8.32 -20.10 -5.69
C ASP A 54 8.07 -21.45 -5.02
N ASN A 55 8.22 -21.55 -3.70
CA ASN A 55 8.11 -22.84 -2.99
C ASN A 55 6.77 -23.02 -2.26
N HIS A 56 6.00 -21.96 -2.11
CA HIS A 56 4.69 -21.96 -1.45
C HIS A 56 3.63 -21.33 -2.34
N LYS A 57 2.41 -21.22 -1.82
CA LYS A 57 1.30 -20.58 -2.52
C LYS A 57 0.95 -19.27 -1.83
N LEU A 58 1.29 -18.14 -2.45
CA LEU A 58 0.80 -16.83 -2.03
C LEU A 58 -0.59 -16.62 -2.64
N ASP A 59 -1.61 -16.50 -1.79
CA ASP A 59 -2.99 -16.34 -2.24
C ASP A 59 -3.33 -14.84 -2.41
N ALA A 60 -2.92 -13.99 -1.45
CA ALA A 60 -3.24 -12.57 -1.49
C ALA A 60 -2.26 -11.67 -0.72
N VAL A 61 -2.22 -10.39 -1.14
CA VAL A 61 -1.57 -9.27 -0.46
C VAL A 61 -2.58 -8.13 -0.30
N ILE A 62 -2.93 -7.79 0.93
CA ILE A 62 -3.83 -6.66 1.23
C ILE A 62 -2.99 -5.53 1.82
N SER A 63 -2.82 -4.44 1.09
CA SER A 63 -2.12 -3.24 1.58
C SER A 63 -3.04 -2.47 2.51
N MET A 64 -2.53 -2.05 3.65
CA MET A 64 -3.24 -1.26 4.67
C MET A 64 -2.56 0.10 4.82
N PRO A 65 -3.35 1.20 4.87
CA PRO A 65 -2.80 2.54 4.87
C PRO A 65 -2.07 2.84 6.18
N SER A 66 -1.15 3.80 6.14
CA SER A 66 -0.51 4.32 7.35
C SER A 66 -1.58 4.86 8.31
N GLY A 67 -1.48 4.50 9.59
CA GLY A 67 -2.41 4.96 10.61
C GLY A 67 -3.36 3.89 11.15
N VAL A 68 -3.50 2.75 10.47
CA VAL A 68 -4.30 1.60 10.95
C VAL A 68 -3.82 1.07 12.31
N PHE A 69 -2.55 1.29 12.66
CA PHE A 69 -1.98 0.89 13.95
C PHE A 69 -1.59 2.05 14.86
N LYS A 70 -1.99 3.29 14.52
CA LYS A 70 -1.78 4.43 15.42
C LYS A 70 -2.59 4.26 16.72
N PRO A 71 -2.09 4.79 17.85
CA PRO A 71 -0.85 5.57 18.00
C PRO A 71 0.43 4.73 18.12
N TYR A 72 0.35 3.39 18.06
CA TYR A 72 1.48 2.50 18.32
C TYR A 72 2.48 2.42 17.16
N ALA A 73 1.98 2.45 15.91
CA ALA A 73 2.80 2.42 14.72
C ALA A 73 2.19 3.32 13.63
N GLY A 74 3.02 4.21 13.06
CA GLY A 74 2.63 5.12 11.98
C GLY A 74 2.94 4.60 10.57
N VAL A 75 3.63 3.48 10.44
CA VAL A 75 4.01 2.91 9.13
C VAL A 75 2.81 2.23 8.46
N SER A 76 2.81 2.19 7.14
CA SER A 76 1.92 1.31 6.38
C SER A 76 2.30 -0.16 6.58
N THR A 77 1.30 -1.01 6.44
CA THR A 77 1.40 -2.44 6.74
C THR A 77 0.60 -3.22 5.71
N ALA A 78 0.80 -4.52 5.63
CA ALA A 78 0.07 -5.37 4.73
C ALA A 78 -0.25 -6.72 5.37
N ILE A 79 -1.32 -7.35 4.88
CA ILE A 79 -1.67 -8.72 5.22
C ILE A 79 -1.16 -9.63 4.09
N LEU A 80 -0.33 -10.61 4.44
CA LEU A 80 0.05 -11.70 3.56
C LEU A 80 -0.80 -12.93 3.88
N ILE A 81 -1.47 -13.48 2.86
CA ILE A 81 -2.22 -14.73 2.96
C ILE A 81 -1.52 -15.77 2.10
N PHE A 82 -0.96 -16.79 2.74
CA PHE A 82 -0.24 -17.85 2.01
C PHE A 82 -0.45 -19.23 2.62
N THR A 83 -0.28 -20.24 1.79
CA THR A 83 -0.41 -21.65 2.14
C THR A 83 0.93 -22.35 1.95
N LYS A 84 1.40 -23.08 2.96
CA LYS A 84 2.64 -23.86 2.88
C LYS A 84 2.38 -25.11 2.04
N THR A 85 2.98 -25.17 0.84
CA THR A 85 2.87 -26.34 -0.04
C THR A 85 4.19 -27.11 -0.11
N GLY A 86 5.31 -26.39 -0.27
CA GLY A 86 6.65 -26.96 -0.43
C GLY A 86 6.96 -27.37 -1.88
N ALA A 87 6.05 -27.08 -2.80
CA ALA A 87 6.17 -27.38 -4.23
C ALA A 87 5.73 -26.21 -5.12
N GLY A 88 5.55 -25.01 -4.54
CA GLY A 88 4.99 -23.85 -5.23
C GLY A 88 3.46 -23.91 -5.33
N GLY A 89 2.91 -23.32 -6.38
CA GLY A 89 1.46 -23.25 -6.63
C GLY A 89 0.89 -21.84 -6.63
N THR A 90 1.74 -20.82 -6.57
CA THR A 90 1.37 -19.44 -6.89
C THR A 90 1.26 -19.29 -8.41
N ASP A 91 0.07 -18.98 -8.91
CA ASP A 91 -0.19 -18.67 -10.33
C ASP A 91 -0.48 -17.17 -10.48
N LYS A 92 -1.51 -16.71 -9.77
CA LYS A 92 -1.83 -15.29 -9.61
C LYS A 92 -1.92 -14.94 -8.14
N VAL A 93 -1.59 -13.69 -7.81
CA VAL A 93 -1.73 -13.14 -6.46
C VAL A 93 -2.78 -12.05 -6.49
N TRP A 94 -3.77 -12.15 -5.60
CA TRP A 94 -4.79 -11.11 -5.47
C TRP A 94 -4.25 -9.95 -4.63
N PHE A 95 -4.30 -8.76 -5.18
CA PHE A 95 -3.92 -7.53 -4.49
C PHE A 95 -5.16 -6.72 -4.13
N TYR A 96 -5.17 -6.16 -2.93
CA TYR A 96 -6.23 -5.25 -2.47
C TYR A 96 -5.65 -3.99 -1.83
N ASP A 97 -6.17 -2.83 -2.24
CA ASP A 97 -5.82 -1.50 -1.76
C ASP A 97 -6.82 -1.02 -0.69
N MET A 98 -6.53 -1.31 0.58
CA MET A 98 -7.39 -0.86 1.68
C MET A 98 -7.21 0.64 1.91
N LYS A 99 -8.32 1.36 2.05
CA LYS A 99 -8.39 2.79 2.29
C LYS A 99 -8.79 3.12 3.72
N ALA A 100 -9.66 2.32 4.33
CA ALA A 100 -10.11 2.56 5.70
C ALA A 100 -10.48 1.27 6.44
N ASP A 101 -10.28 1.27 7.76
CA ASP A 101 -10.55 0.14 8.66
C ASP A 101 -11.75 0.38 9.59
N GLY A 102 -12.59 1.39 9.30
CA GLY A 102 -13.66 1.83 10.18
C GLY A 102 -13.22 2.82 11.26
N TYR A 103 -11.95 3.26 11.25
CA TYR A 103 -11.44 4.29 12.15
C TYR A 103 -10.63 5.36 11.40
N SER A 104 -10.56 6.57 11.97
CA SER A 104 -9.66 7.62 11.50
C SER A 104 -8.21 7.12 11.52
N LEU A 105 -7.40 7.55 10.55
CA LEU A 105 -5.98 7.18 10.43
C LEU A 105 -5.04 8.13 11.22
N ASP A 106 -5.60 8.84 12.19
CA ASP A 106 -4.87 9.72 13.12
C ASP A 106 -4.66 9.03 14.48
N ASP A 107 -3.95 9.69 15.39
CA ASP A 107 -3.63 9.12 16.70
C ASP A 107 -4.86 8.92 17.60
N LYS A 108 -5.99 9.55 17.26
CA LYS A 108 -7.22 9.48 18.04
C LYS A 108 -8.06 8.25 17.71
N ARG A 109 -7.88 7.65 16.53
CA ARG A 109 -8.58 6.44 16.06
C ARG A 109 -10.07 6.47 16.40
N GLN A 110 -10.76 7.52 15.97
CA GLN A 110 -12.19 7.66 16.17
C GLN A 110 -12.96 6.84 15.13
N PRO A 111 -14.09 6.21 15.48
CA PRO A 111 -14.90 5.48 14.50
C PRO A 111 -15.34 6.37 13.34
N VAL A 112 -15.23 5.86 12.12
CA VAL A 112 -15.70 6.49 10.88
C VAL A 112 -16.58 5.51 10.09
N LYS A 113 -17.27 5.99 9.05
CA LYS A 113 -18.18 5.14 8.25
C LYS A 113 -17.44 4.31 7.23
N GLU A 114 -16.31 4.82 6.75
CA GLU A 114 -15.47 4.22 5.74
C GLU A 114 -14.78 2.97 6.31
N ASN A 115 -15.12 1.80 5.76
CA ASN A 115 -14.57 0.53 6.22
C ASN A 115 -14.56 -0.48 5.06
N ASP A 116 -13.36 -0.89 4.67
CA ASP A 116 -13.17 -1.86 3.59
C ASP A 116 -13.11 -3.32 4.08
N ILE A 117 -13.09 -3.57 5.40
CA ILE A 117 -12.87 -4.93 5.94
C ILE A 117 -13.96 -5.90 5.46
N GLU A 118 -15.22 -5.48 5.46
CA GLU A 118 -16.33 -6.31 4.99
C GLU A 118 -16.24 -6.61 3.48
N ASP A 119 -15.83 -5.61 2.69
CA ASP A 119 -15.63 -5.77 1.25
C ASP A 119 -14.44 -6.71 0.96
N ILE A 120 -13.33 -6.56 1.68
CA ILE A 120 -12.16 -7.46 1.60
C ILE A 120 -12.58 -8.90 1.86
N VAL A 121 -13.31 -9.16 2.96
CA VAL A 121 -13.75 -10.52 3.32
C VAL A 121 -14.67 -11.08 2.23
N LYS A 122 -15.64 -10.28 1.77
CA LYS A 122 -16.59 -10.69 0.73
C LYS A 122 -15.87 -11.05 -0.58
N ARG A 123 -14.97 -10.20 -1.07
CA ARG A 123 -14.24 -10.43 -2.32
C ARG A 123 -13.24 -11.56 -2.21
N PHE A 124 -12.55 -11.70 -1.07
CA PHE A 124 -11.63 -12.80 -0.85
C PHE A 124 -12.33 -14.18 -0.85
N HIS A 125 -13.61 -14.23 -0.47
CA HIS A 125 -14.40 -15.46 -0.61
C HIS A 125 -14.93 -15.71 -2.03
N ASN A 126 -14.95 -14.69 -2.88
CA ASN A 126 -15.48 -14.74 -4.25
C ASN A 126 -14.42 -14.33 -5.30
N LEU A 127 -13.19 -14.83 -5.16
CA LEU A 127 -12.05 -14.47 -6.03
C LEU A 127 -12.28 -14.71 -7.53
N GLU A 128 -13.23 -15.56 -7.90
CA GLU A 128 -13.60 -15.78 -9.31
C GLU A 128 -14.16 -14.51 -9.97
N GLU A 129 -14.85 -13.65 -9.22
CA GLU A 129 -15.41 -12.36 -9.70
C GLU A 129 -14.32 -11.28 -9.87
N GLU A 130 -13.11 -11.52 -9.34
CA GLU A 130 -12.00 -10.56 -9.37
C GLU A 130 -11.09 -10.74 -10.59
N LYS A 131 -11.32 -11.77 -11.42
CA LYS A 131 -10.43 -12.16 -12.54
C LYS A 131 -10.34 -11.12 -13.65
N ASP A 132 -11.42 -10.39 -13.91
CA ASP A 132 -11.52 -9.44 -15.02
C ASP A 132 -11.28 -7.99 -14.60
N ARG A 133 -10.87 -7.76 -13.34
CA ARG A 133 -10.65 -6.42 -12.81
C ARG A 133 -9.39 -5.78 -13.35
N LYS A 134 -9.49 -4.48 -13.61
CA LYS A 134 -8.40 -3.67 -14.17
C LYS A 134 -7.42 -3.24 -13.07
N ARG A 135 -6.19 -2.94 -13.51
CA ARG A 135 -5.11 -2.41 -12.67
C ARG A 135 -5.41 -1.04 -12.04
N THR A 136 -6.43 -0.34 -12.51
CA THR A 136 -6.89 0.96 -11.98
C THR A 136 -7.82 0.80 -10.78
N GLU A 137 -8.37 -0.40 -10.57
CA GLU A 137 -9.36 -0.66 -9.53
C GLU A 137 -8.72 -0.88 -8.15
N GLN A 138 -9.58 -0.98 -7.13
CA GLN A 138 -9.14 -1.18 -5.75
C GLN A 138 -8.51 -2.56 -5.51
N SER A 139 -8.87 -3.55 -6.31
CA SER A 139 -8.34 -4.91 -6.23
C SER A 139 -8.24 -5.55 -7.61
N PHE A 140 -7.21 -6.37 -7.79
CA PHE A 140 -6.91 -7.04 -9.05
C PHE A 140 -5.92 -8.19 -8.85
N PHE A 141 -5.79 -9.07 -9.85
CA PHE A 141 -4.81 -10.15 -9.86
C PHE A 141 -3.53 -9.77 -10.58
N VAL A 142 -2.37 -10.07 -10.00
CA VAL A 142 -1.07 -10.01 -10.69
C VAL A 142 -0.56 -11.42 -10.98
N ASP A 143 -0.12 -11.66 -12.20
CA ASP A 143 0.49 -12.94 -12.59
C ASP A 143 1.85 -13.11 -11.92
N VAL A 144 2.17 -14.34 -11.49
CA VAL A 144 3.41 -14.64 -10.78
C VAL A 144 4.66 -14.31 -11.60
N GLU A 145 4.60 -14.45 -12.93
CA GLU A 145 5.73 -14.13 -13.81
C GLU A 145 6.04 -12.64 -13.79
N GLU A 146 5.02 -11.77 -13.81
CA GLU A 146 5.19 -10.32 -13.68
C GLU A 146 5.82 -9.96 -12.33
N ILE A 147 5.47 -10.67 -11.26
CA ILE A 147 6.07 -10.49 -9.93
C ILE A 147 7.55 -10.89 -9.95
N ARG A 148 7.92 -11.98 -10.65
CA ARG A 148 9.31 -12.42 -10.80
C ARG A 148 10.14 -11.42 -11.61
N GLU A 149 9.59 -10.87 -12.68
CA GLU A 149 10.22 -9.81 -13.49
C GLU A 149 10.45 -8.54 -12.68
N ASN A 150 9.51 -8.22 -11.79
CA ASN A 150 9.61 -7.10 -10.85
C ASN A 150 10.34 -7.45 -9.56
N ASP A 151 11.34 -8.33 -9.62
CA ASP A 151 12.27 -8.56 -8.50
C ASP A 151 11.58 -9.08 -7.21
N PHE A 152 10.46 -9.78 -7.39
CA PHE A 152 9.56 -10.26 -6.34
C PHE A 152 8.93 -9.14 -5.50
N ASP A 153 8.77 -7.93 -6.02
CA ASP A 153 8.10 -6.83 -5.32
C ASP A 153 6.60 -7.17 -5.11
N LEU A 154 6.14 -7.06 -3.88
CA LEU A 154 4.75 -7.32 -3.48
C LEU A 154 4.02 -6.03 -3.07
N SER A 155 4.49 -4.87 -3.49
CA SER A 155 3.77 -3.60 -3.32
C SER A 155 2.70 -3.47 -4.40
N ILE A 156 1.45 -3.24 -3.99
CA ILE A 156 0.36 -3.00 -4.93
C ILE A 156 0.62 -1.80 -5.85
N ASN A 157 1.32 -0.78 -5.34
CA ASN A 157 1.66 0.43 -6.10
C ASN A 157 2.58 0.16 -7.30
N LYS A 158 3.29 -0.97 -7.29
CA LYS A 158 4.16 -1.38 -8.41
C LYS A 158 3.35 -1.79 -9.64
N TYR A 159 2.13 -2.30 -9.43
CA TYR A 159 1.26 -2.89 -10.46
C TYR A 159 0.01 -2.06 -10.74
N LYS A 160 -0.27 -1.07 -9.89
CA LYS A 160 -1.44 -0.21 -10.04
C LYS A 160 -1.22 0.77 -11.18
N GLU A 161 -2.14 0.79 -12.13
CA GLU A 161 -2.15 1.81 -13.18
C GLU A 161 -2.84 3.06 -12.62
N ILE A 162 -2.13 4.18 -12.65
CA ILE A 162 -2.71 5.48 -12.35
C ILE A 162 -3.00 6.12 -13.70
N GLU A 163 -4.28 6.27 -14.02
CA GLU A 163 -4.70 7.11 -15.14
C GLU A 163 -4.32 8.55 -14.80
N TYR A 164 -3.24 9.03 -15.39
CA TYR A 164 -2.89 10.45 -15.33
C TYR A 164 -3.87 11.21 -16.21
N GLU A 165 -4.85 11.87 -15.60
CA GLU A 165 -5.50 12.99 -16.27
C GLU A 165 -4.44 14.07 -16.47
N GLU A 166 -4.19 14.46 -17.72
CA GLU A 166 -3.35 15.62 -18.01
C GLU A 166 -3.93 16.82 -17.25
N VAL A 167 -3.19 17.28 -16.25
CA VAL A 167 -3.54 18.51 -15.55
C VAL A 167 -3.31 19.63 -16.57
N HIS A 168 -4.40 20.10 -17.16
CA HIS A 168 -4.36 21.24 -18.06
C HIS A 168 -4.04 22.49 -17.24
N TYR A 169 -2.77 22.89 -17.24
CA TYR A 169 -2.36 24.16 -16.65
C TYR A 169 -2.77 25.31 -17.56
N ASP A 170 -3.26 26.39 -16.96
CA ASP A 170 -3.40 27.66 -17.65
C ASP A 170 -2.02 28.08 -18.24
N PRO A 171 -1.96 28.72 -19.42
CA PRO A 171 -0.71 29.23 -19.97
C PRO A 171 0.01 30.13 -18.97
N PRO A 172 1.35 30.17 -18.94
CA PRO A 172 2.12 30.99 -17.99
C PRO A 172 1.70 32.47 -17.96
N ALA A 173 1.28 33.03 -19.11
CA ALA A 173 0.77 34.40 -19.19
C ALA A 173 -0.52 34.60 -18.38
N VAL A 174 -1.44 33.64 -18.38
CA VAL A 174 -2.69 33.70 -17.61
C VAL A 174 -2.42 33.61 -16.11
N ILE A 175 -1.42 32.81 -15.72
CA ILE A 175 -0.97 32.70 -14.33
C ILE A 175 -0.33 34.02 -13.89
N LEU A 176 0.51 34.63 -14.73
CA LEU A 176 1.15 35.94 -14.47
C LEU A 176 0.11 37.05 -14.31
N ASP A 177 -0.86 37.17 -15.22
CA ASP A 177 -1.95 38.16 -15.11
C ASP A 177 -2.73 38.01 -13.80
N ARG A 178 -2.93 36.77 -13.34
CA ARG A 178 -3.64 36.46 -12.09
C ARG A 178 -2.79 36.86 -10.87
N ILE A 179 -1.46 36.67 -10.93
CA ILE A 179 -0.52 37.12 -9.90
C ILE A 179 -0.49 38.66 -9.83
N GLU A 180 -0.37 39.35 -10.97
CA GLU A 180 -0.34 40.82 -11.00
C GLU A 180 -1.61 41.43 -10.42
N LYS A 181 -2.79 40.89 -10.77
CA LYS A 181 -4.06 41.30 -10.13
C LYS A 181 -4.08 41.10 -8.63
N MET A 182 -3.57 39.97 -8.14
CA MET A 182 -3.50 39.72 -6.70
C MET A 182 -2.55 40.72 -6.01
N GLU A 183 -1.42 41.07 -6.63
CA GLU A 183 -0.52 42.10 -6.09
C GLU A 183 -1.19 43.49 -6.05
N GLU A 184 -1.97 43.85 -7.07
CA GLU A 184 -2.74 45.10 -7.07
C GLU A 184 -3.77 45.15 -5.95
N GLU A 185 -4.51 44.05 -5.72
CA GLU A 185 -5.48 43.93 -4.62
C GLU A 185 -4.77 44.05 -3.26
N VAL A 186 -3.66 43.33 -3.06
CA VAL A 186 -2.86 43.39 -1.83
C VAL A 186 -2.32 44.80 -1.58
N GLN A 187 -1.81 45.49 -2.62
CA GLN A 187 -1.33 46.87 -2.49
C GLN A 187 -2.44 47.83 -2.09
N LYS A 188 -3.62 47.68 -2.70
CA LYS A 188 -4.78 48.51 -2.39
C LYS A 188 -5.26 48.30 -0.96
N GLU A 189 -5.39 47.05 -0.51
CA GLU A 189 -5.75 46.74 0.87
C GLU A 189 -4.72 47.27 1.87
N LEU A 190 -3.42 47.16 1.57
CA LEU A 190 -2.35 47.73 2.40
C LEU A 190 -2.45 49.26 2.51
N GLU A 191 -2.80 49.94 1.42
CA GLU A 191 -3.02 51.38 1.41
C GLU A 191 -4.23 51.79 2.25
N GLU A 192 -5.33 51.05 2.16
CA GLU A 192 -6.51 51.25 3.00
C GLU A 192 -6.16 51.05 4.48
N LEU A 193 -5.42 49.99 4.81
CA LEU A 193 -4.95 49.70 6.17
C LEU A 193 -4.03 50.81 6.71
N ARG A 194 -3.14 51.35 5.86
CA ARG A 194 -2.29 52.51 6.21
C ARG A 194 -3.08 53.77 6.49
N LYS A 195 -4.15 54.05 5.71
CA LYS A 195 -5.04 55.20 5.96
C LYS A 195 -5.76 55.05 7.29
N MET A 196 -6.26 53.86 7.60
CA MET A 196 -6.92 53.58 8.88
C MET A 196 -5.96 53.71 10.09
N LEU A 197 -4.66 53.45 9.90
CA LEU A 197 -3.62 53.62 10.93
C LEU A 197 -3.03 55.04 11.00
N GLY A 198 -3.27 55.88 9.99
CA GLY A 198 -2.71 57.23 9.84
C GLY A 198 -3.65 58.37 10.25
N ASP A 199 -4.85 58.06 10.74
CA ASP A 199 -5.80 59.02 11.34
C ASP A 199 -5.59 59.14 12.87
N GLU A 200 -4.33 59.29 13.32
CA GLU A 200 -3.94 59.92 14.60
C GLU A 200 -3.00 61.12 14.35
#